data_AF-A0A378ISZ9-F1
#
_entry.id   AF-A0A378ISZ9-F1
#
_cell.length_a   1.000
_cell.length_b   1.000
_cell.length_c   1.000
_cell.angle_alpha   90.00
_cell.angle_beta   90.00
_cell.angle_gamma   90.00
#
_symmetry.space_group_name_H-M   'P 1'
#
loop_
_entity.id
_entity.type
_entity.pdbx_description
1 polymer ?
#
loop_
_entity_poly.entity_id
_entity_poly.type
_entity_poly.pdbx_seq_one_letter_code
_entity_poly.pdbx_strand_id
1 'polypeptide(L)'
;MRVPFGARLPNKQERELLVKLGFNLDSMEKTGRYYFLNMPDSPRVRCERQTPDFDKVMYNIYYNDISVISINQKTAMYDAYVYFNISAPSVEEALAKNAEITEEEAIAKSTKPVLTKYQKRLADRLSQLVNIIFEDGASRGYGSWIGAQCEHLRKLKAENPGEHDALIASNKQYQELLGMFPDWRDSHNLQARYERMDAGPFAAMSARWY
;
A
#
# COMPACT_ATOMS: atom_id res chain seq x y z
N MET A 1 -4.34 10.44 5.80
CA MET A 1 -4.37 9.97 4.39
C MET A 1 -5.66 10.47 3.74
N ARG A 2 -5.66 10.75 2.43
CA ARG A 2 -6.85 11.14 1.66
C ARG A 2 -7.28 10.02 0.71
N VAL A 3 -8.58 9.79 0.60
CA VAL A 3 -9.17 8.77 -0.28
C VAL A 3 -10.23 9.40 -1.19
N PRO A 4 -10.36 8.95 -2.46
CA PRO A 4 -11.38 9.48 -3.35
C PRO A 4 -12.76 9.02 -2.88
N PHE A 5 -13.76 9.90 -2.88
CA PHE A 5 -15.16 9.53 -2.69
C PHE A 5 -15.87 9.35 -4.04
N GLY A 6 -15.63 10.27 -4.98
CA GLY A 6 -16.22 10.23 -6.31
C GLY A 6 -16.60 11.61 -6.82
N ALA A 7 -17.33 11.67 -7.94
CA ALA A 7 -17.66 12.93 -8.61
C ALA A 7 -18.84 13.71 -8.00
N ARG A 8 -19.52 13.11 -7.00
CA ARG A 8 -20.66 13.70 -6.31
C ARG A 8 -20.43 13.78 -4.81
N LEU A 9 -21.23 14.60 -4.13
CA LEU A 9 -21.30 14.56 -2.68
C LEU A 9 -21.98 13.27 -2.18
N PRO A 10 -21.71 12.85 -0.94
CA PRO A 10 -22.39 11.71 -0.35
C PRO A 10 -23.89 12.00 -0.17
N ASN A 11 -24.71 11.01 -0.48
CA ASN A 11 -26.15 11.05 -0.25
C ASN A 11 -26.45 10.87 1.25
N LYS A 12 -27.72 11.00 1.66
CA LYS A 12 -28.11 10.94 3.08
C LYS A 12 -27.61 9.68 3.80
N GLN A 13 -27.80 8.50 3.20
CA GLN A 13 -27.41 7.22 3.81
C GLN A 13 -25.89 7.08 3.90
N GLU A 14 -25.15 7.47 2.85
CA GLU A 14 -23.68 7.45 2.86
C GLU A 14 -23.11 8.41 3.90
N ARG A 15 -23.72 9.60 4.05
CA ARG A 15 -23.32 10.56 5.09
C ARG A 15 -23.48 9.96 6.49
N GLU A 16 -24.62 9.35 6.77
CA GLU A 16 -24.90 8.73 8.07
C GLU A 16 -23.86 7.63 8.39
N LEU A 17 -23.54 6.76 7.43
CA LEU A 17 -22.54 5.71 7.60
C LEU A 17 -21.11 6.26 7.75
N LEU A 18 -20.72 7.26 6.96
CA LEU A 18 -19.41 7.90 7.07
C LEU A 18 -19.22 8.59 8.42
N VAL A 19 -20.25 9.29 8.92
CA VAL A 19 -20.22 9.92 10.25
C VAL A 19 -20.10 8.87 11.35
N LYS A 20 -20.83 7.75 11.27
CA LYS A 20 -20.69 6.62 12.22
C LYS A 20 -19.27 6.05 12.27
N LEU A 21 -18.58 6.04 11.13
CA LEU A 21 -17.19 5.60 11.01
C LEU A 21 -16.16 6.66 11.46
N GLY A 22 -16.62 7.85 11.87
CA GLY A 22 -15.79 8.94 12.38
C GLY A 22 -15.27 9.92 11.32
N PHE A 23 -15.71 9.83 10.06
CA PHE A 23 -15.27 10.76 9.01
C PHE A 23 -15.82 12.17 9.26
N ASN A 24 -14.94 13.16 9.20
CA ASN A 24 -15.33 14.58 9.22
C ASN A 24 -15.65 15.06 7.80
N LEU A 25 -16.94 15.17 7.47
CA LEU A 25 -17.41 15.58 6.14
C LEU A 25 -17.19 17.07 5.84
N ASP A 26 -17.05 17.92 6.86
CA ASP A 26 -16.74 19.35 6.66
C ASP A 26 -15.31 19.55 6.14
N SER A 27 -14.44 18.56 6.36
CA SER A 27 -13.09 18.51 5.82
C SER A 27 -12.99 17.93 4.40
N MET A 28 -14.13 17.67 3.74
CA MET A 28 -14.13 17.17 2.37
C MET A 28 -13.60 18.22 1.40
N GLU A 29 -12.58 17.85 0.64
CA GLU A 29 -12.00 18.72 -0.37
C GLU A 29 -12.39 18.26 -1.78
N LYS A 30 -12.71 19.21 -2.64
CA LYS A 30 -12.91 18.97 -4.07
C LYS A 30 -11.61 19.26 -4.82
N THR A 31 -11.06 18.24 -5.48
CA THR A 31 -9.85 18.39 -6.31
C THR A 31 -10.15 17.87 -7.71
N GLY A 32 -10.09 18.75 -8.71
CA GLY A 32 -10.53 18.45 -10.07
C GLY A 32 -12.01 18.05 -10.09
N ARG A 33 -12.30 16.84 -10.59
CA ARG A 33 -13.66 16.30 -10.71
C ARG A 33 -14.13 15.50 -9.49
N TYR A 34 -13.27 15.22 -8.51
CA TYR A 34 -13.61 14.33 -7.40
C TYR A 34 -13.60 15.04 -6.06
N TYR A 35 -14.48 14.58 -5.19
CA TYR A 35 -14.39 14.82 -3.76
C TYR A 35 -13.46 13.80 -3.12
N PHE A 36 -12.70 14.25 -2.14
CA PHE A 36 -11.80 13.44 -1.34
C PHE A 36 -12.20 13.52 0.13
N LEU A 37 -12.16 12.38 0.80
CA LEU A 37 -12.35 12.24 2.24
C LEU A 37 -10.99 12.20 2.92
N ASN A 38 -10.88 12.86 4.06
CA ASN A 38 -9.78 12.64 4.98
C ASN A 38 -10.09 11.40 5.84
N MET A 39 -9.11 10.51 5.97
CA MET A 39 -9.20 9.41 6.91
C MET A 39 -9.32 9.96 8.34
N PRO A 40 -10.26 9.44 9.15
CA PRO A 40 -10.39 9.86 10.54
C PRO A 40 -9.13 9.53 11.34
N ASP A 41 -8.81 10.36 12.31
CA ASP A 41 -7.71 10.12 13.25
C ASP A 41 -8.19 9.16 14.35
N SER A 42 -8.40 7.91 13.97
CA SER A 42 -8.87 6.85 14.86
C SER A 42 -8.06 5.58 14.61
N PRO A 43 -7.52 4.93 15.66
CA PRO A 43 -6.77 3.68 15.50
C PRO A 43 -7.65 2.52 15.02
N ARG A 44 -8.98 2.66 15.13
CA ARG A 44 -9.97 1.67 14.67
C ARG A 44 -10.13 1.67 13.16
N VAL A 45 -9.75 2.76 12.49
CA VAL A 45 -9.93 2.93 11.05
C VAL A 45 -8.60 2.76 10.35
N ARG A 46 -8.51 1.75 9.49
CA ARG A 46 -7.33 1.50 8.66
C ARG A 46 -7.70 1.63 7.19
N CYS A 47 -6.81 2.16 6.38
CA CYS A 47 -6.93 2.12 4.92
C CYS A 47 -5.82 1.27 4.34
N GLU A 48 -6.17 0.44 3.37
CA GLU A 48 -5.25 -0.30 2.53
C GLU A 48 -5.42 0.16 1.09
N ARG A 49 -4.32 0.59 0.48
CA ARG A 49 -4.28 0.96 -0.93
C ARG A 49 -3.62 -0.15 -1.72
N GLN A 50 -4.28 -0.56 -2.79
CA GLN A 50 -3.81 -1.56 -3.74
C GLN A 50 -3.81 -0.93 -5.14
N THR A 51 -2.85 -1.32 -5.97
CA THR A 51 -2.73 -0.89 -7.37
C THR A 51 -2.78 -2.11 -8.27
N PRO A 52 -3.97 -2.72 -8.45
CA PRO A 52 -4.09 -3.97 -9.19
C PRO A 52 -3.72 -3.83 -10.67
N ASP A 53 -3.91 -2.63 -11.24
CA ASP A 53 -3.55 -2.28 -12.62
C ASP A 53 -2.95 -0.86 -12.65
N PHE A 54 -2.23 -0.50 -13.72
CA PHE A 54 -1.60 0.83 -13.88
C PHE A 54 -2.62 1.98 -13.88
N ASP A 55 -3.83 1.73 -14.38
CA ASP A 55 -4.92 2.68 -14.43
C ASP A 55 -5.96 2.44 -13.33
N LYS A 56 -5.67 1.63 -12.31
CA LYS A 56 -6.61 1.35 -11.22
C LYS A 56 -5.96 1.43 -9.87
N VAL A 57 -6.61 2.16 -8.97
CA VAL A 57 -6.26 2.22 -7.55
C VAL A 57 -7.47 1.76 -6.76
N MET A 58 -7.28 0.73 -5.95
CA MET A 58 -8.28 0.25 -5.01
C MET A 58 -7.94 0.71 -3.60
N TYR A 59 -8.90 1.26 -2.88
CA TYR A 59 -8.80 1.57 -1.46
C TYR A 59 -9.82 0.73 -0.70
N ASN A 60 -9.35 -0.11 0.21
CA ASN A 60 -10.21 -0.83 1.14
C ASN A 60 -10.06 -0.17 2.52
N ILE A 61 -11.17 0.26 3.09
CA ILE A 61 -11.21 0.87 4.42
C ILE A 61 -11.81 -0.14 5.38
N TYR A 62 -11.08 -0.35 6.47
CA TYR A 62 -11.39 -1.29 7.51
C TYR A 62 -11.77 -0.55 8.80
N TYR A 63 -12.77 -1.06 9.50
CA TYR A 63 -13.10 -0.68 10.87
C TYR A 63 -12.91 -1.92 11.75
N ASN A 64 -11.93 -1.90 12.66
CA ASN A 64 -11.47 -3.08 13.42
C ASN A 64 -11.33 -4.35 12.56
N ASP A 65 -10.48 -4.26 11.53
CA ASP A 65 -10.17 -5.36 10.60
C ASP A 65 -11.32 -5.89 9.73
N ILE A 66 -12.52 -5.31 9.83
CA ILE A 66 -13.63 -5.61 8.94
C ILE A 66 -13.67 -4.59 7.81
N SER A 67 -13.64 -5.08 6.56
CA SER A 67 -13.74 -4.23 5.37
C SER A 67 -15.14 -3.63 5.28
N VAL A 68 -15.24 -2.31 5.44
CA VAL A 68 -16.53 -1.59 5.47
C VAL A 68 -16.77 -0.74 4.22
N ILE A 69 -15.71 -0.30 3.55
CA ILE A 69 -15.78 0.50 2.32
C ILE A 69 -14.77 -0.04 1.32
N SER A 70 -15.18 -0.22 0.06
CA SER A 70 -14.29 -0.48 -1.05
C SER A 70 -14.44 0.61 -2.11
N ILE A 71 -13.31 1.14 -2.54
CA ILE A 71 -13.23 2.25 -3.49
C ILE A 71 -12.34 1.82 -4.64
N ASN A 72 -12.90 1.73 -5.84
CA ASN A 72 -12.15 1.44 -7.05
C ASN A 72 -12.08 2.70 -7.92
N GLN A 73 -10.87 3.24 -8.06
CA GLN A 73 -10.60 4.44 -8.85
C GLN A 73 -9.88 4.05 -10.14
N LYS A 74 -10.48 4.34 -11.29
CA LYS A 74 -9.77 4.31 -12.58
C LYS A 74 -9.04 5.65 -12.79
N THR A 75 -7.75 5.59 -13.10
CA THR A 75 -6.83 6.75 -13.22
C THR A 75 -6.43 7.07 -14.65
N ALA A 76 -6.94 6.34 -15.66
CA ALA A 76 -6.72 6.65 -17.07
C ALA A 76 -7.31 8.01 -17.48
N MET A 77 -6.59 8.77 -18.29
CA MET A 77 -6.94 10.14 -18.73
C MET A 77 -8.33 10.29 -19.36
N TYR A 78 -8.86 9.23 -19.97
CA TYR A 78 -10.08 9.29 -20.78
C TYR A 78 -11.30 8.63 -20.12
N ASP A 79 -11.14 8.03 -18.94
CA ASP A 79 -12.21 7.23 -18.32
C ASP A 79 -12.08 7.21 -16.79
N ALA A 80 -11.87 8.38 -16.19
CA ALA A 80 -11.69 8.48 -14.76
C ALA A 80 -13.06 8.35 -14.06
N TYR A 81 -13.37 7.16 -13.58
CA TYR A 81 -14.53 6.89 -12.72
C TYR A 81 -14.05 6.29 -11.39
N VAL A 82 -14.73 6.68 -10.31
CA VAL A 82 -14.52 6.12 -8.97
C VAL A 82 -15.80 5.39 -8.59
N TYR A 83 -15.70 4.08 -8.41
CA TYR A 83 -16.76 3.27 -7.81
C TYR A 83 -16.51 3.18 -6.32
N PHE A 84 -17.37 3.86 -5.56
CA PHE A 84 -17.32 3.91 -4.11
C PHE A 84 -18.53 3.15 -3.56
N ASN A 85 -18.29 2.05 -2.83
CA ASN A 85 -19.33 1.22 -2.27
C ASN A 85 -19.17 1.09 -0.75
N ILE A 86 -20.21 1.49 -0.01
CA ILE A 86 -20.32 1.28 1.43
C ILE A 86 -21.31 0.14 1.67
N SER A 87 -20.85 -0.91 2.35
CA SER A 87 -21.72 -2.02 2.76
C SER A 87 -22.34 -1.71 4.12
N ALA A 88 -23.61 -1.30 4.15
CA ALA A 88 -24.32 -1.02 5.41
C ALA A 88 -24.29 -2.21 6.39
N PRO A 89 -24.55 -3.48 5.99
CA PRO A 89 -24.45 -4.61 6.91
C PRO A 89 -23.05 -4.76 7.52
N SER A 90 -22.00 -4.55 6.73
CA SER A 90 -20.61 -4.64 7.21
C SER A 90 -20.27 -3.50 8.18
N VAL A 91 -20.80 -2.30 7.94
CA VAL A 91 -20.65 -1.16 8.87
C VAL A 91 -21.33 -1.48 10.20
N GLU A 92 -22.58 -1.94 10.19
CA GLU A 92 -23.31 -2.26 11.42
C GLU A 92 -22.67 -3.42 12.17
N GLU A 93 -22.21 -4.47 11.48
CA GLU A 93 -21.45 -5.57 12.10
C GLU A 93 -20.17 -5.07 12.78
N ALA A 94 -19.43 -4.19 12.11
CA ALA A 94 -18.17 -3.64 12.64
C ALA A 94 -18.40 -2.72 13.83
N LEU A 95 -19.48 -1.93 13.83
CA LEU A 95 -19.88 -1.09 14.95
C LEU A 95 -20.38 -1.94 16.14
N ALA A 96 -21.17 -2.98 15.88
CA ALA A 96 -21.68 -3.88 16.92
C ALA A 96 -20.54 -4.61 17.66
N LYS A 97 -19.55 -5.14 16.92
CA LYS A 97 -18.36 -5.76 17.52
C LYS A 97 -17.51 -4.80 18.35
N ASN A 98 -17.64 -3.49 18.15
CA ASN A 98 -16.95 -2.48 18.93
C ASN A 98 -17.66 -2.10 20.23
N ALA A 99 -18.98 -2.30 20.32
CA ALA A 99 -19.71 -2.07 21.57
C ALA A 99 -19.31 -3.04 22.68
N GLU A 100 -18.73 -4.20 22.30
CA GLU A 100 -18.29 -5.25 23.23
C GLU A 100 -16.82 -5.10 23.70
N ILE A 101 -16.03 -4.23 23.07
CA ILE A 101 -14.58 -4.16 23.25
C ILE A 101 -14.22 -2.87 24.00
N THR A 102 -13.84 -2.97 25.28
CA THR A 102 -13.27 -1.87 26.07
C THR A 102 -12.01 -1.32 25.39
N GLU A 103 -11.70 -0.03 25.59
CA GLU A 103 -10.55 0.65 24.95
C GLU A 103 -9.21 -0.08 25.13
N GLU A 104 -9.08 -0.89 26.18
CA GLU A 104 -7.91 -1.72 26.49
C GLU A 104 -7.78 -2.96 25.58
N GLU A 105 -8.88 -3.53 25.07
CA GLU A 105 -8.87 -4.70 24.17
C GLU A 105 -8.75 -4.31 22.68
N ALA A 106 -9.19 -3.11 22.30
CA ALA A 106 -9.02 -2.59 20.94
C ALA A 106 -7.54 -2.34 20.58
N ILE A 107 -6.73 -1.98 21.59
CA ILE A 107 -5.28 -1.84 21.46
C ILE A 107 -4.60 -3.23 21.37
N ALA A 108 -5.21 -4.27 21.96
CA ALA A 108 -4.69 -5.63 21.93
C ALA A 108 -4.96 -6.37 20.60
N LYS A 109 -6.10 -6.15 19.93
CA LYS A 109 -6.46 -6.85 18.66
C LYS A 109 -5.88 -6.22 17.39
N SER A 110 -5.41 -4.97 17.44
CA SER A 110 -4.68 -4.31 16.34
C SER A 110 -3.16 -4.50 16.44
N THR A 111 -2.70 -5.67 16.88
CA THR A 111 -1.28 -6.02 16.81
C THR A 111 -1.01 -6.89 15.58
N LYS A 112 -1.06 -6.27 14.40
CA LYS A 112 0.01 -6.61 13.44
C LYS A 112 1.31 -6.34 14.20
N PRO A 113 2.26 -7.29 14.26
CA PRO A 113 3.48 -7.09 15.04
C PRO A 113 4.07 -5.74 14.63
N VAL A 114 4.21 -4.84 15.59
CA VAL A 114 4.82 -3.54 15.34
C VAL A 114 6.23 -3.83 14.88
N LEU A 115 6.45 -3.71 13.56
CA LEU A 115 7.73 -4.05 12.97
C LEU A 115 8.82 -3.27 13.71
N THR A 116 9.85 -3.97 14.14
CA THR A 116 11.01 -3.34 14.75
C THR A 116 11.60 -2.31 13.77
N LYS A 117 12.42 -1.37 14.26
CA LYS A 117 13.13 -0.43 13.38
C LYS A 117 13.94 -1.16 12.31
N TYR A 118 14.47 -2.35 12.64
CA TYR A 118 15.14 -3.22 11.69
C TYR A 118 14.16 -3.75 10.63
N GLN A 119 13.05 -4.37 11.05
CA GLN A 119 12.05 -4.93 10.14
C GLN A 119 11.40 -3.88 9.23
N LYS A 120 11.21 -2.64 9.70
CA LYS A 120 10.72 -1.54 8.86
C LYS A 120 11.70 -1.23 7.74
N ARG A 121 12.99 -1.04 8.06
CA ARG A 121 14.04 -0.83 7.04
C ARG A 121 14.09 -1.99 6.05
N LEU A 122 13.96 -3.23 6.52
CA LEU A 122 13.97 -4.41 5.67
C LEU A 122 12.74 -4.47 4.76
N ALA A 123 11.54 -4.29 5.31
CA ALA A 123 10.28 -4.29 4.56
C ALA A 123 10.24 -3.18 3.49
N ASP A 124 10.75 -1.98 3.80
CA ASP A 124 10.81 -0.87 2.85
C ASP A 124 11.66 -1.23 1.62
N ARG A 125 12.83 -1.86 1.83
CA ARG A 125 13.74 -2.27 0.74
C ARG A 125 13.16 -3.41 -0.07
N LEU A 126 12.55 -4.40 0.58
CA LEU A 126 11.88 -5.52 -0.10
C LEU A 126 10.67 -5.03 -0.91
N SER A 127 9.86 -4.12 -0.37
CA SER A 127 8.72 -3.54 -1.09
C SER A 127 9.16 -2.77 -2.33
N GLN A 128 10.29 -2.06 -2.28
CA GLN A 128 10.83 -1.39 -3.47
C GLN A 128 11.21 -2.38 -4.57
N LEU A 129 11.82 -3.52 -4.23
CA LEU A 129 12.10 -4.57 -5.21
C LEU A 129 10.83 -5.23 -5.75
N VAL A 130 9.84 -5.51 -4.89
CA VAL A 130 8.53 -6.03 -5.31
C VAL A 130 7.91 -5.12 -6.37
N ASN A 131 7.89 -3.81 -6.11
CA ASN A 131 7.30 -2.84 -7.04
C ASN A 131 8.05 -2.78 -8.37
N ILE A 132 9.38 -2.89 -8.36
CA ILE A 132 10.19 -2.89 -9.58
C ILE A 132 9.94 -4.15 -10.41
N ILE A 133 9.83 -5.31 -9.75
CA ILE A 133 9.92 -6.63 -10.39
C ILE A 133 8.56 -7.24 -10.71
N PHE A 134 7.61 -7.11 -9.79
CA PHE A 134 6.28 -7.73 -9.89
C PHE A 134 5.18 -6.73 -10.25
N GLU A 135 5.42 -5.43 -10.13
CA GLU A 135 4.43 -4.36 -10.40
C GLU A 135 4.84 -3.42 -11.55
N ASP A 136 5.55 -3.96 -12.54
CA ASP A 136 5.99 -3.28 -13.75
C ASP A 136 6.90 -2.05 -13.52
N GLY A 137 7.50 -1.87 -12.34
CA GLY A 137 8.34 -0.70 -12.07
C GLY A 137 9.59 -0.62 -12.97
N ALA A 138 10.15 -1.75 -13.41
CA ALA A 138 11.22 -1.74 -14.40
C ALA A 138 10.79 -1.06 -15.72
N SER A 139 9.61 -1.40 -16.26
CA SER A 139 9.09 -0.74 -17.48
C SER A 139 8.97 0.80 -17.35
N ARG A 140 8.88 1.30 -16.12
CA ARG A 140 8.73 2.72 -15.77
C ARG A 140 10.06 3.43 -15.53
N GLY A 141 11.21 2.75 -15.69
CA GLY A 141 12.55 3.33 -15.57
C GLY A 141 13.22 3.12 -14.21
N TYR A 142 12.72 2.20 -13.39
CA TYR A 142 13.27 1.92 -12.06
C TYR A 142 14.18 0.68 -12.02
N GLY A 143 14.44 0.02 -13.15
CA GLY A 143 15.32 -1.16 -13.19
C GLY A 143 16.72 -0.87 -12.65
N SER A 144 17.25 0.33 -12.90
CA SER A 144 18.55 0.80 -12.42
C SER A 144 18.69 0.89 -10.89
N TRP A 145 17.58 0.89 -10.14
CA TRP A 145 17.60 1.00 -8.68
C TRP A 145 17.75 -0.35 -7.97
N ILE A 146 17.62 -1.47 -8.69
CA ILE A 146 17.72 -2.83 -8.13
C ILE A 146 19.08 -3.04 -7.45
N GLY A 147 20.17 -2.62 -8.08
CA GLY A 147 21.53 -2.78 -7.55
C GLY A 147 21.70 -2.17 -6.16
N ALA A 148 21.25 -0.92 -6.00
CA ALA A 148 21.31 -0.22 -4.73
C ALA A 148 20.44 -0.90 -3.64
N GLN A 149 19.25 -1.39 -4.00
CA GLN A 149 18.40 -2.11 -3.04
C GLN A 149 19.04 -3.43 -2.57
N CYS A 150 19.62 -4.21 -3.49
CA CYS A 150 20.32 -5.45 -3.14
C CYS A 150 21.52 -5.19 -2.22
N GLU A 151 22.27 -4.10 -2.40
CA GLU A 151 23.37 -3.75 -1.49
C GLU A 151 22.85 -3.41 -0.08
N HIS A 152 21.76 -2.66 0.03
CA HIS A 152 21.12 -2.37 1.31
C HIS A 152 20.62 -3.64 2.00
N LEU A 153 20.03 -4.57 1.25
CA LEU A 153 19.53 -5.84 1.78
C LEU A 153 20.66 -6.75 2.27
N ARG A 154 21.84 -6.76 1.61
CA ARG A 154 23.04 -7.46 2.12
C ARG A 154 23.50 -6.90 3.46
N LYS A 155 23.54 -5.56 3.59
CA LYS A 155 23.93 -4.90 4.85
C LYS A 155 22.96 -5.27 5.97
N LEU A 156 21.65 -5.21 5.69
CA LEU A 156 20.63 -5.63 6.65
C LEU A 156 20.76 -7.12 7.03
N LYS A 157 20.93 -8.02 6.06
CA LYS A 157 21.15 -9.46 6.33
C LYS A 157 22.37 -9.71 7.22
N ALA A 158 23.45 -8.96 7.04
CA ALA A 158 24.63 -9.04 7.89
C ALA A 158 24.41 -8.48 9.30
N GLU A 159 23.57 -7.44 9.45
CA GLU A 159 23.20 -6.85 10.74
C GLU A 159 22.38 -7.81 11.61
N ASN A 160 21.35 -8.47 11.04
CA ASN A 160 20.52 -9.41 11.79
C ASN A 160 19.94 -10.53 10.88
N PRO A 161 20.67 -11.64 10.67
CA PRO A 161 20.27 -12.68 9.73
C PRO A 161 19.01 -13.44 10.18
N GLY A 162 18.83 -13.66 11.48
CA GLY A 162 17.66 -14.38 12.00
C GLY A 162 16.36 -13.62 11.77
N GLU A 163 16.34 -12.32 12.10
CA GLU A 163 15.16 -11.47 11.88
C GLU A 163 14.93 -11.18 10.40
N HIS A 164 16.01 -11.15 9.60
CA HIS A 164 15.95 -11.03 8.15
C HIS A 164 15.18 -12.20 7.51
N ASP A 165 15.64 -13.42 7.80
CA ASP A 165 15.10 -14.61 7.18
C ASP A 165 13.69 -14.91 7.70
N ALA A 166 13.41 -14.61 8.98
CA ALA A 166 12.06 -14.71 9.54
C ALA A 166 11.05 -13.77 8.84
N LEU A 167 11.43 -12.52 8.56
CA LEU A 167 10.55 -11.58 7.86
C LEU A 167 10.30 -12.02 6.41
N ILE A 168 11.33 -12.50 5.71
CA ILE A 168 11.17 -13.03 4.35
C ILE A 168 10.26 -14.25 4.32
N ALA A 169 10.45 -15.19 5.26
CA ALA A 169 9.61 -16.37 5.38
C ALA A 169 8.13 -16.02 5.63
N SER A 170 7.83 -14.84 6.19
CA SER A 170 6.46 -14.41 6.45
C SER A 170 5.68 -13.90 5.23
N ASN A 171 6.34 -13.68 4.08
CA ASN A 171 5.71 -13.10 2.89
C ASN A 171 6.13 -13.83 1.61
N LYS A 172 5.16 -14.37 0.88
CA LYS A 172 5.38 -15.13 -0.36
C LYS A 172 6.13 -14.34 -1.43
N GLN A 173 5.84 -13.06 -1.62
CA GLN A 173 6.55 -12.23 -2.61
C GLN A 173 8.02 -12.01 -2.21
N TYR A 174 8.31 -11.92 -0.90
CA TYR A 174 9.70 -11.81 -0.42
C TYR A 174 10.47 -13.11 -0.59
N GLN A 175 9.80 -14.26 -0.40
CA GLN A 175 10.39 -15.57 -0.71
C GLN A 175 10.69 -15.70 -2.20
N GLU A 176 9.78 -15.26 -3.07
CA GLU A 176 9.99 -15.23 -4.52
C GLU A 176 11.15 -14.30 -4.89
N LEU A 177 11.26 -13.11 -4.29
CA LEU A 177 12.44 -12.26 -4.42
C LEU A 177 13.70 -13.03 -4.00
N LEU A 178 13.75 -13.67 -2.84
CA LEU A 178 14.94 -14.39 -2.40
C LEU A 178 15.31 -15.55 -3.34
N GLY A 179 14.31 -16.20 -3.97
CA GLY A 179 14.54 -17.20 -5.01
C GLY A 179 15.14 -16.61 -6.30
N MET A 180 14.77 -15.38 -6.66
CA MET A 180 15.34 -14.64 -7.79
C MET A 180 16.71 -14.03 -7.47
N PHE A 181 16.94 -13.66 -6.20
CA PHE A 181 18.15 -13.03 -5.69
C PHE A 181 18.69 -13.81 -4.48
N PRO A 182 19.28 -15.01 -4.68
CA PRO A 182 19.85 -15.77 -3.58
C PRO A 182 20.87 -14.91 -2.81
N ASP A 183 20.60 -14.70 -1.53
CA ASP A 183 21.40 -13.84 -0.65
C ASP A 183 21.67 -12.42 -1.19
N TRP A 184 20.77 -11.90 -2.03
CA TRP A 184 20.91 -10.58 -2.68
C TRP A 184 22.18 -10.45 -3.51
N ARG A 185 22.66 -11.57 -4.04
CA ARG A 185 23.80 -11.66 -4.96
C ARG A 185 23.34 -11.52 -6.41
N ASP A 186 24.31 -11.32 -7.29
CA ASP A 186 24.10 -11.14 -8.74
C ASP A 186 23.20 -9.95 -9.14
N SER A 187 23.27 -8.88 -8.35
CA SER A 187 22.48 -7.67 -8.59
C SER A 187 22.76 -7.03 -9.94
N HIS A 188 23.95 -7.19 -10.51
CA HIS A 188 24.32 -6.60 -11.81
C HIS A 188 23.64 -7.27 -13.01
N ASN A 189 23.58 -8.61 -13.08
CA ASN A 189 22.94 -9.28 -14.22
C ASN A 189 21.42 -9.07 -14.22
N LEU A 190 20.81 -9.07 -13.04
CA LEU A 190 19.39 -8.83 -12.89
C LEU A 190 19.04 -7.35 -13.08
N GLN A 191 19.81 -6.41 -12.52
CA GLN A 191 19.66 -5.00 -12.84
C GLN A 191 19.74 -4.77 -14.35
N ALA A 192 20.76 -5.31 -15.04
CA ALA A 192 20.88 -5.19 -16.49
C ALA A 192 19.68 -5.80 -17.24
N ARG A 193 19.08 -6.88 -16.72
CA ARG A 193 17.86 -7.48 -17.30
C ARG A 193 16.66 -6.54 -17.18
N TYR A 194 16.47 -5.88 -16.04
CA TYR A 194 15.35 -4.97 -15.81
C TYR A 194 15.58 -3.58 -16.41
N GLU A 195 16.82 -3.09 -16.45
CA GLU A 195 17.21 -1.85 -17.15
C GLU A 195 16.92 -1.94 -18.65
N ARG A 196 17.07 -3.12 -19.28
CA ARG A 196 16.66 -3.33 -20.68
C ARG A 196 15.16 -3.19 -20.90
N MET A 197 14.37 -3.27 -19.83
CA MET A 197 12.93 -3.05 -19.85
C MET A 197 12.57 -1.59 -19.56
N ASP A 198 13.52 -0.75 -19.13
CA ASP A 198 13.28 0.67 -18.81
C ASP A 198 12.82 1.42 -20.08
N ALA A 199 11.51 1.71 -20.17
CA ALA A 199 10.91 2.47 -21.27
C ALA A 199 10.46 3.88 -20.83
N GLY A 200 10.77 4.29 -19.58
CA GLY A 200 10.32 5.53 -18.98
C GLY A 200 11.31 6.71 -19.05
N PRO A 201 10.85 7.95 -18.77
CA PRO A 201 11.68 9.17 -18.83
C PRO A 201 12.88 9.17 -17.86
N PHE A 202 12.90 8.26 -16.89
CA PHE A 202 13.96 8.07 -15.91
C PHE A 202 15.14 7.22 -16.41
N ALA A 203 14.95 6.44 -17.48
CA ALA A 203 16.02 5.66 -18.13
C ALA A 203 17.15 6.56 -18.65
N ALA A 204 16.82 7.80 -19.04
CA ALA A 204 17.79 8.80 -19.50
C ALA A 204 18.57 9.48 -18.35
N MET A 205 18.07 9.43 -17.10
CA MET A 205 18.74 10.05 -15.95
C MET A 205 19.78 9.15 -15.27
N SER A 206 19.64 7.81 -15.38
CA SER A 206 20.64 6.86 -14.87
C SER A 206 21.90 6.81 -15.73
N ALA A 207 21.80 7.14 -17.02
CA ALA A 207 22.94 7.18 -17.94
C ALA A 207 23.95 8.33 -17.69
N ARG A 208 23.68 9.24 -16.73
CA ARG A 208 24.53 10.41 -16.43
C ARG A 208 25.42 10.28 -15.18
N TRP A 209 25.50 9.08 -14.58
CA TRP A 209 26.31 8.83 -13.37
C TRP A 209 27.40 7.77 -13.57
N TYR A 210 27.94 7.66 -14.79
CA TYR A 210 29.22 7.01 -15.07
C TYR A 210 30.29 8.07 -15.40
#